data_AF-A0A143Q4U0-F1
#
_entry.id   AF-A0A143Q4U0-F1
#
_cell.length_a   1.000
_cell.length_b   1.000
_cell.length_c   1.000
_cell.angle_alpha   90.00
_cell.angle_beta   90.00
_cell.angle_gamma   90.00
#
_symmetry.space_group_name_H-M   'P 1'
#
loop_
_entity.id
_entity.type
_entity.pdbx_description
1 polymer ?
#
loop_
_entity_poly.entity_id
_entity_poly.type
_entity_poly.pdbx_seq_one_letter_code
_entity_poly.pdbx_strand_id
1 'polypeptide(L)'
;MTDHDRAAARREITAALLAAFDRRHDVLDAIVEADDRDQAVAAIAGLLETSRLGGEAVMGMAFDQLTKDARRNNAAELEDLDARLTFTLAERPASAGDGLTLRAFSDESDRELFAARLADVGSAGDGSGGAAGDLDAEIASARDRSDSEQAAWFVAREGEDSVGLVFGELKNGEIDLRVWIHPDHRKKGYGTAALRKSRSEMAAVFPGVPIVVRTPGALPS
;
A
#
# COMPACT_ATOMS: atom_id res chain seq x y z
N MET A 1 -3.02 2.53 7.66
CA MET A 1 -1.68 1.93 7.87
C MET A 1 -1.85 0.43 7.77
N THR A 2 -1.19 -0.19 6.80
CA THR A 2 -1.26 -1.64 6.56
C THR A 2 -0.46 -2.40 7.63
N ASP A 3 -0.68 -3.71 7.76
CA ASP A 3 0.11 -4.55 8.66
C ASP A 3 1.60 -4.55 8.29
N HIS A 4 1.91 -4.38 7.00
CA HIS A 4 3.28 -4.24 6.52
C HIS A 4 3.92 -2.93 6.98
N ASP A 5 3.21 -1.80 6.86
CA ASP A 5 3.71 -0.50 7.34
C ASP A 5 3.97 -0.55 8.85
N ARG A 6 3.11 -1.25 9.60
CA ARG A 6 3.29 -1.47 11.03
C ARG A 6 4.52 -2.34 11.32
N ALA A 7 4.73 -3.41 10.56
CA ALA A 7 5.89 -4.28 10.71
C ALA A 7 7.19 -3.55 10.34
N ALA A 8 7.20 -2.74 9.28
CA ALA A 8 8.34 -1.92 8.88
C ALA A 8 8.67 -0.86 9.93
N ALA A 9 7.67 -0.12 10.44
CA ALA A 9 7.86 0.85 11.52
C ALA A 9 8.36 0.17 12.80
N ARG A 10 7.83 -1.02 13.14
CA ARG A 10 8.30 -1.78 14.31
C ARG A 10 9.73 -2.25 14.14
N ARG A 11 10.10 -2.75 12.96
CA ARG A 11 11.46 -3.17 12.60
C ARG A 11 12.43 -2.02 12.73
N GLU A 12 12.07 -0.85 12.22
CA GLU A 12 12.88 0.36 12.34
C GLU A 12 13.10 0.75 13.81
N ILE A 13 12.04 0.80 14.62
CA ILE A 13 12.15 1.07 16.06
C ILE A 13 13.07 0.06 16.74
N THR A 14 12.87 -1.24 16.51
CA THR A 14 13.67 -2.29 17.13
C THR A 14 15.14 -2.22 16.71
N ALA A 15 15.42 -1.88 15.44
CA ALA A 15 16.78 -1.66 14.94
C ALA A 15 17.44 -0.44 15.60
N ALA A 16 16.73 0.69 15.74
CA ALA A 16 17.23 1.88 16.41
C ALA A 16 17.55 1.60 17.89
N LEU A 17 16.69 0.86 18.59
CA LEU A 17 16.94 0.45 19.98
C LEU A 17 18.20 -0.43 20.11
N LEU A 18 18.43 -1.34 19.16
CA LEU A 18 19.66 -2.15 19.13
C LEU A 18 20.90 -1.32 18.84
N ALA A 19 20.87 -0.45 17.84
CA ALA A 19 21.98 0.43 17.50
C ALA A 19 22.35 1.37 18.67
N ALA A 20 21.35 1.85 19.41
CA ALA A 20 21.57 2.66 20.60
C ALA A 20 22.37 1.92 21.69
N PHE A 21 22.23 0.58 21.82
CA PHE A 21 23.02 -0.19 22.78
C PHE A 21 24.51 -0.23 22.45
N ASP A 22 24.82 -0.37 21.17
CA ASP A 22 26.21 -0.43 20.70
C ASP A 22 26.89 0.94 20.83
N ARG A 23 26.10 2.01 20.77
CA ARG A 23 26.54 3.41 20.86
C ARG A 23 26.09 4.14 22.12
N ARG A 24 25.89 3.42 23.22
CA ARG A 24 25.26 3.96 24.45
C ARG A 24 25.87 5.25 25.01
N HIS A 25 27.18 5.43 24.87
CA HIS A 25 27.87 6.62 25.37
C HIS A 25 27.61 7.80 24.45
N ASP A 26 27.83 7.64 23.14
CA ASP A 26 27.46 8.63 22.13
C ASP A 26 25.99 9.08 22.24
N VAL A 27 25.07 8.14 22.48
CA VAL A 27 23.64 8.46 22.63
C VAL A 27 23.40 9.30 23.89
N LEU A 28 24.03 8.97 25.02
CA LEU A 28 23.91 9.76 26.23
C LEU A 28 24.54 11.14 26.08
N ASP A 29 25.69 11.23 25.42
CA ASP A 29 26.37 12.50 25.13
C ASP A 29 25.48 13.38 24.25
N ALA A 30 24.91 12.82 23.17
CA ALA A 30 23.98 13.53 22.29
C ALA A 30 22.71 14.03 23.02
N ILE A 31 22.22 13.28 24.02
CA ILE A 31 21.08 13.70 24.85
C ILE A 31 21.48 14.85 25.78
N VAL A 32 22.67 14.77 26.40
CA VAL A 32 23.14 15.77 27.37
C VAL A 32 23.56 17.08 26.69
N GLU A 33 24.05 17.02 25.44
CA GLU A 33 24.42 18.20 24.65
C GLU A 33 23.22 18.95 24.06
N ALA A 34 22.03 18.35 24.03
CA ALA A 34 20.83 18.97 23.50
C ALA A 34 20.15 19.91 24.51
N ASP A 35 19.69 21.06 24.04
CA ASP A 35 18.96 22.08 24.80
C ASP A 35 17.53 21.62 25.15
N ASP A 36 16.93 20.79 24.30
CA ASP A 36 15.57 20.26 24.48
C ASP A 36 15.38 18.84 23.92
N ARG A 37 14.19 18.27 24.19
CA ARG A 37 13.84 16.92 23.77
C ARG A 37 13.81 16.76 22.24
N ASP A 38 13.34 17.76 21.51
CA ASP A 38 13.23 17.67 20.05
C ASP A 38 14.61 17.69 19.41
N GLN A 39 15.54 18.50 19.93
CA GLN A 39 16.94 18.50 19.52
C GLN A 39 17.63 17.19 19.88
N ALA A 40 17.38 16.62 21.07
CA ALA A 40 17.92 15.32 21.45
C ALA A 40 17.44 14.21 20.50
N VAL A 41 16.14 14.19 20.17
CA VAL A 41 15.56 13.24 19.22
C VAL A 41 16.21 13.38 17.84
N ALA A 42 16.39 14.61 17.35
CA ALA A 42 17.04 14.86 16.07
C ALA A 42 18.52 14.43 16.07
N ALA A 43 19.24 14.69 17.17
CA ALA A 43 20.63 14.29 17.34
C ALA A 43 20.78 12.76 17.37
N ILE A 44 19.92 12.06 18.10
CA ILE A 44 19.89 10.58 18.13
C ILE A 44 19.56 10.02 16.74
N ALA A 45 18.55 10.57 16.06
CA ALA A 45 18.16 10.14 14.72
C ALA A 45 19.32 10.27 13.72
N GLY A 46 20.04 11.40 13.76
CA GLY A 46 21.25 11.61 12.96
C GLY A 46 22.40 10.68 13.35
N LEU A 47 22.63 10.48 14.64
CA LEU A 47 23.67 9.60 15.17
C LEU A 47 23.47 8.14 14.74
N LEU A 48 22.24 7.64 14.82
CA LEU A 48 21.91 6.25 14.56
C LEU A 48 21.43 5.99 13.12
N GLU A 49 21.45 7.01 12.26
CA GLU A 49 20.98 6.95 10.87
C GLU A 49 19.55 6.37 10.76
N THR A 50 18.65 6.82 11.64
CA THR A 50 17.25 6.35 11.74
C THR A 50 16.27 7.50 11.58
N SER A 51 14.97 7.23 11.40
CA SER A 51 13.97 8.31 11.35
C SER A 51 13.77 8.96 12.71
N ARG A 52 13.02 10.07 12.70
CA ARG A 52 12.52 10.71 13.92
C ARG A 52 11.78 9.73 14.84
N LEU A 53 11.03 8.77 14.28
CA LEU A 53 10.32 7.75 15.06
C LEU A 53 11.29 6.84 15.83
N GLY A 54 12.39 6.42 15.18
CA GLY A 54 13.46 5.67 15.83
C GLY A 54 14.14 6.49 16.94
N GLY A 55 14.44 7.77 16.67
CA GLY A 55 14.99 8.70 17.66
C GLY A 55 14.06 8.91 18.87
N GLU A 56 12.76 9.06 18.65
CA GLU A 56 11.75 9.19 19.71
C GLU A 56 11.67 7.93 20.58
N ALA A 57 11.75 6.75 19.96
CA ALA A 57 11.75 5.48 20.68
C ALA A 57 12.98 5.32 21.58
N VAL A 58 14.16 5.69 21.08
CA VAL A 58 15.41 5.65 21.87
C VAL A 58 15.37 6.68 23.01
N MET A 59 14.89 7.90 22.76
CA MET A 59 14.73 8.95 23.78
C MET A 59 13.67 8.60 24.83
N GLY A 60 12.72 7.72 24.51
CA GLY A 60 11.69 7.22 25.42
C GLY A 60 12.08 5.95 26.18
N MET A 61 13.30 5.44 25.99
CA MET A 61 13.70 4.15 26.53
C MET A 61 13.81 4.19 28.06
N ALA A 62 13.20 3.21 28.72
CA ALA A 62 13.26 3.07 30.17
C ALA A 62 14.51 2.26 30.59
N PHE A 63 15.01 2.48 31.81
CA PHE A 63 16.24 1.83 32.29
C PHE A 63 16.16 0.29 32.36
N ASP A 64 14.98 -0.28 32.57
CA ASP A 64 14.74 -1.72 32.55
C ASP A 64 14.90 -2.34 31.14
N GLN A 65 14.67 -1.55 30.11
CA GLN A 65 14.90 -1.92 28.71
C GLN A 65 16.40 -1.96 28.38
N LEU A 66 17.29 -1.45 29.24
CA LEU A 66 18.74 -1.51 29.05
C LEU A 66 19.37 -2.83 29.50
N THR A 67 18.59 -3.74 30.06
CA THR A 67 19.09 -5.03 30.54
C THR A 67 19.58 -5.91 29.38
N LYS A 68 20.52 -6.81 29.69
CA LYS A 68 20.99 -7.81 28.72
C LYS A 68 19.85 -8.68 28.17
N ASP A 69 18.79 -8.87 28.97
CA ASP A 69 17.65 -9.69 28.60
C ASP A 69 16.75 -8.95 27.61
N ALA A 70 16.42 -7.68 27.89
CA ALA A 70 15.70 -6.83 26.94
C ALA A 70 16.45 -6.70 25.60
N ARG A 71 17.79 -6.56 25.63
CA ARG A 71 18.60 -6.54 24.39
C ARG A 71 18.50 -7.84 23.59
N ARG A 72 18.54 -9.01 24.24
CA ARG A 72 18.36 -10.30 23.55
C ARG A 72 16.96 -10.42 22.94
N ASN A 73 15.94 -9.94 23.64
CA ASN A 73 14.57 -9.94 23.13
C ASN A 73 14.43 -9.01 21.92
N ASN A 74 15.00 -7.81 21.96
CA ASN A 74 15.00 -6.89 20.81
C ASN A 74 15.73 -7.48 19.61
N ALA A 75 16.86 -8.16 19.83
CA ALA A 75 17.61 -8.83 18.75
C ALA A 75 16.78 -9.96 18.10
N ALA A 76 16.14 -10.80 18.91
CA ALA A 76 15.27 -11.86 18.41
C ALA A 76 14.02 -11.31 17.69
N GLU A 77 13.45 -10.22 18.20
CA GLU A 77 12.33 -9.54 17.54
C GLU A 77 12.76 -8.96 16.18
N LEU A 78 13.94 -8.32 16.10
CA LEU A 78 14.44 -7.79 14.83
C LEU A 78 14.64 -8.91 13.80
N GLU A 79 15.20 -10.05 14.20
CA GLU A 79 15.39 -11.22 13.33
C GLU A 79 14.05 -11.77 12.80
N ASP A 80 13.04 -11.91 13.67
CA ASP A 80 11.69 -12.33 13.27
C ASP A 80 11.02 -11.32 12.32
N LEU A 81 11.19 -10.02 12.58
CA LEU A 81 10.67 -8.96 11.71
C LEU A 81 11.35 -8.96 10.34
N ASP A 82 12.68 -9.12 10.30
CA ASP A 82 13.45 -9.24 9.06
C ASP A 82 13.02 -10.47 8.25
N ALA A 83 12.82 -11.62 8.91
CA ALA A 83 12.32 -12.84 8.27
C ALA A 83 10.93 -12.64 7.67
N ARG A 84 10.00 -12.01 8.41
CA ARG A 84 8.64 -11.71 7.93
C ARG A 84 8.61 -10.73 6.77
N LEU A 85 9.41 -9.67 6.84
CA LEU A 85 9.50 -8.67 5.77
C LEU A 85 10.12 -9.28 4.51
N THR A 86 11.18 -10.07 4.66
CA THR A 86 11.81 -10.81 3.55
C THR A 86 10.83 -11.77 2.90
N PHE A 87 10.09 -12.55 3.69
CA PHE A 87 9.05 -13.45 3.19
C PHE A 87 7.93 -12.70 2.46
N THR A 88 7.48 -11.57 3.01
CA THR A 88 6.44 -10.75 2.39
C THR A 88 6.90 -10.14 1.07
N LEU A 89 8.15 -9.67 0.98
CA LEU A 89 8.77 -9.18 -0.26
C LEU A 89 8.93 -10.30 -1.29
N ALA A 90 9.29 -11.52 -0.85
CA ALA A 90 9.45 -12.67 -1.74
C ALA A 90 8.10 -13.18 -2.29
N GLU A 91 7.05 -13.23 -1.48
CA GLU A 91 5.73 -13.69 -1.92
C GLU A 91 4.91 -12.60 -2.62
N ARG A 92 5.08 -11.34 -2.23
CA ARG A 92 4.27 -10.20 -2.68
C ARG A 92 5.11 -8.94 -2.94
N PRO A 93 6.06 -8.99 -3.89
CA PRO A 93 6.98 -7.88 -4.14
C PRO A 93 6.26 -6.57 -4.44
N ALA A 94 5.13 -6.62 -5.14
CA ALA A 94 4.36 -5.44 -5.49
C ALA A 94 3.52 -4.85 -4.35
N SER A 95 3.26 -5.60 -3.27
CA SER A 95 2.58 -5.02 -2.10
C SER A 95 3.48 -4.08 -1.30
N ALA A 96 4.79 -4.28 -1.34
CA ALA A 96 5.78 -3.48 -0.61
C ALA A 96 6.42 -2.37 -1.47
N GLY A 97 6.45 -2.53 -2.79
CA GLY A 97 7.01 -1.55 -3.72
C GLY A 97 6.09 -0.36 -4.04
N ASP A 98 6.69 0.73 -4.49
CA ASP A 98 6.01 1.91 -5.03
C ASP A 98 5.96 1.90 -6.59
N GLY A 99 6.34 0.77 -7.21
CA GLY A 99 6.48 0.60 -8.66
C GLY A 99 5.17 0.50 -9.44
N LEU A 100 4.06 0.19 -8.76
CA LEU A 100 2.75 0.14 -9.40
C LEU A 100 2.21 1.55 -9.64
N THR A 101 1.87 1.84 -10.89
CA THR A 101 1.24 3.08 -11.32
C THR A 101 -0.17 2.82 -11.85
N LEU A 102 -1.02 3.85 -11.81
CA LEU A 102 -2.33 3.83 -12.43
C LEU A 102 -2.32 4.80 -13.61
N ARG A 103 -2.70 4.32 -14.79
CA ARG A 103 -2.91 5.15 -15.99
C ARG A 103 -4.38 5.10 -16.36
N ALA A 104 -4.97 6.22 -16.80
CA ALA A 104 -6.33 6.22 -17.33
C ALA A 104 -6.49 5.15 -18.43
N PHE A 105 -7.60 4.42 -18.40
CA PHE A 105 -7.95 3.41 -19.40
C PHE A 105 -8.07 4.04 -20.79
N SER A 106 -7.63 3.29 -21.81
CA SER A 106 -7.71 3.71 -23.22
C SER A 106 -8.27 2.57 -24.05
N ASP A 107 -9.30 2.89 -24.82
CA ASP A 107 -10.14 1.91 -25.50
C ASP A 107 -9.38 1.18 -26.62
N GLU A 108 -8.37 1.83 -27.21
CA GLU A 108 -7.55 1.25 -28.26
C GLU A 108 -6.45 0.34 -27.69
N SER A 109 -5.80 0.76 -26.60
CA SER A 109 -4.62 0.06 -26.05
C SER A 109 -4.98 -1.02 -25.04
N ASP A 110 -6.11 -0.89 -24.35
CA ASP A 110 -6.46 -1.73 -23.19
C ASP A 110 -7.64 -2.65 -23.45
N ARG A 111 -8.12 -2.69 -24.70
CA ARG A 111 -9.23 -3.54 -25.16
C ARG A 111 -9.03 -5.01 -24.79
N GLU A 112 -7.85 -5.57 -25.07
CA GLU A 112 -7.56 -6.99 -24.83
C GLU A 112 -7.54 -7.31 -23.33
N LEU A 113 -7.01 -6.39 -22.51
CA LEU A 113 -7.01 -6.53 -21.07
C LEU A 113 -8.43 -6.52 -20.49
N PHE A 114 -9.30 -5.66 -21.02
CA PHE A 114 -10.70 -5.63 -20.62
C PHE A 114 -11.47 -6.86 -21.11
N ALA A 115 -11.19 -7.35 -22.32
CA ALA A 115 -11.74 -8.62 -22.82
C ALA A 115 -11.36 -9.80 -21.90
N ALA A 116 -10.10 -9.87 -21.45
CA ALA A 116 -9.66 -10.86 -20.48
C ALA A 116 -10.42 -10.76 -19.15
N ARG A 117 -10.69 -9.54 -18.67
CA ARG A 117 -11.51 -9.31 -17.48
C ARG A 117 -12.96 -9.76 -17.67
N LEU A 118 -13.57 -9.48 -18.82
CA LEU A 118 -14.93 -9.94 -19.11
C LEU A 118 -15.00 -11.47 -19.15
N ALA A 119 -14.01 -12.13 -19.76
CA ALA A 119 -13.94 -13.60 -19.81
C ALA A 119 -13.75 -14.24 -18.42
N ASP A 120 -12.93 -13.64 -17.56
CA ASP A 120 -12.65 -14.16 -16.21
C ASP A 120 -13.81 -13.92 -15.23
N VAL A 121 -14.45 -12.74 -15.27
CA VAL A 121 -15.48 -12.35 -14.28
C VAL A 121 -16.90 -12.64 -14.78
N GLY A 122 -17.15 -12.56 -16.09
CA GLY A 122 -18.47 -12.79 -16.71
C GLY A 122 -19.52 -11.70 -16.50
N SER A 123 -19.24 -10.67 -15.71
CA SER A 123 -20.16 -9.54 -15.44
C SER A 123 -19.76 -8.27 -16.18
N ALA A 124 -20.66 -7.31 -16.29
CA ALA A 124 -20.38 -5.98 -16.86
C ALA A 124 -19.33 -5.21 -16.04
N GLY A 125 -18.67 -4.24 -16.68
CA GLY A 125 -17.66 -3.39 -16.03
C GLY A 125 -18.24 -2.33 -15.07
N ASP A 126 -19.50 -1.95 -15.30
CA ASP A 126 -20.26 -0.90 -14.60
C ASP A 126 -20.62 -1.22 -13.13
N GLY A 127 -20.35 -2.46 -12.69
CA GLY A 127 -20.64 -2.90 -11.32
C GLY A 127 -22.10 -3.08 -10.99
N SER A 128 -22.98 -3.19 -11.98
CA SER A 128 -24.36 -3.62 -11.79
C SER A 128 -24.44 -5.09 -11.33
N GLY A 129 -23.39 -5.88 -11.60
CA GLY A 129 -23.40 -7.33 -11.40
C GLY A 129 -24.19 -8.08 -12.48
N GLY A 130 -24.74 -7.38 -13.48
CA GLY A 130 -25.35 -7.99 -14.66
C GLY A 130 -24.31 -8.72 -15.51
N ALA A 131 -24.78 -9.61 -16.39
CA ALA A 131 -23.93 -10.30 -17.35
C ALA A 131 -23.25 -9.28 -18.28
N ALA A 132 -22.00 -9.56 -18.66
CA ALA A 132 -21.28 -8.74 -19.63
C ALA A 132 -22.02 -8.71 -20.97
N GLY A 133 -22.16 -7.52 -21.55
CA GLY A 133 -22.54 -7.35 -22.94
C GLY A 133 -21.42 -7.70 -23.92
N ASP A 134 -21.63 -7.35 -25.19
CA ASP A 134 -20.56 -7.39 -26.19
C ASP A 134 -19.43 -6.40 -25.84
N LEU A 135 -18.19 -6.76 -26.16
CA LEU A 135 -17.01 -5.98 -25.78
C LEU A 135 -17.06 -4.53 -26.28
N ASP A 136 -17.51 -4.30 -27.52
CA ASP A 136 -17.63 -2.94 -28.07
C ASP A 136 -18.69 -2.12 -27.33
N ALA A 137 -19.81 -2.76 -26.98
CA ALA A 137 -20.87 -2.12 -26.24
C ALA A 137 -20.45 -1.77 -24.80
N GLU A 138 -19.71 -2.67 -24.14
CA GLU A 138 -19.18 -2.44 -22.79
C GLU A 138 -18.16 -1.30 -22.77
N ILE A 139 -17.24 -1.25 -23.74
CA ILE A 139 -16.26 -0.17 -23.87
C ILE A 139 -16.95 1.16 -24.17
N ALA A 140 -17.89 1.18 -25.12
CA ALA A 140 -18.64 2.39 -25.43
C ALA A 140 -19.43 2.92 -24.22
N SER A 141 -20.06 2.04 -23.45
CA SER A 141 -20.76 2.38 -22.20
C SER A 141 -19.80 2.92 -21.13
N ALA A 142 -18.61 2.34 -21.01
CA ALA A 142 -17.58 2.82 -20.09
C ALA A 142 -17.07 4.21 -20.46
N ARG A 143 -16.85 4.46 -21.75
CA ARG A 143 -16.46 5.77 -22.28
C ARG A 143 -17.53 6.82 -21.98
N ASP A 144 -18.79 6.54 -22.32
CA ASP A 144 -19.92 7.46 -22.10
C ASP A 144 -20.05 7.86 -20.62
N ARG A 145 -19.90 6.90 -19.71
CA ARG A 145 -19.91 7.17 -18.26
C ARG A 145 -18.68 7.94 -17.79
N SER A 146 -17.51 7.71 -18.38
CA SER A 146 -16.29 8.46 -18.05
C SER A 146 -16.39 9.90 -18.54
N ASP A 147 -16.87 10.12 -19.77
CA ASP A 147 -17.10 11.44 -20.37
C ASP A 147 -18.17 12.24 -19.61
N SER A 148 -19.16 11.54 -19.04
CA SER A 148 -20.21 12.13 -18.22
C SER A 148 -19.81 12.32 -16.74
N GLU A 149 -18.54 12.12 -16.40
CA GLU A 149 -18.02 12.20 -15.01
C GLU A 149 -18.81 11.30 -14.04
N GLN A 150 -19.25 10.13 -14.50
CA GLN A 150 -19.92 9.09 -13.70
C GLN A 150 -19.00 7.89 -13.43
N ALA A 151 -17.88 7.78 -14.14
CA ALA A 151 -16.92 6.69 -13.96
C ALA A 151 -15.48 7.17 -14.14
N ALA A 152 -14.54 6.45 -13.51
CA ALA A 152 -13.11 6.61 -13.75
C ALA A 152 -12.46 5.23 -13.79
N TRP A 153 -11.89 4.88 -14.95
CA TRP A 153 -11.30 3.58 -15.18
C TRP A 153 -9.79 3.74 -15.37
N PHE A 154 -9.02 2.86 -14.74
CA PHE A 154 -7.56 2.87 -14.79
C PHE A 154 -7.00 1.49 -15.07
N VAL A 155 -5.84 1.47 -15.70
CA VAL A 155 -4.99 0.31 -15.87
C VAL A 155 -3.90 0.35 -14.81
N ALA A 156 -3.78 -0.72 -14.04
CA ALA A 156 -2.70 -0.91 -13.10
C ALA A 156 -1.47 -1.44 -13.86
N ARG A 157 -0.35 -0.71 -13.80
CA ARG A 157 0.89 -1.05 -14.49
C ARG A 157 2.06 -1.22 -13.53
N GLU A 158 2.90 -2.21 -13.79
CA GLU A 158 4.21 -2.38 -13.17
C GLU A 158 5.27 -2.26 -14.28
N GLY A 159 5.97 -1.12 -14.34
CA GLY A 159 6.78 -0.78 -15.51
C GLY A 159 5.94 -0.72 -16.78
N GLU A 160 6.30 -1.51 -17.79
CA GLU A 160 5.54 -1.58 -19.05
C GLU A 160 4.36 -2.57 -19.02
N ASP A 161 4.32 -3.47 -18.04
CA ASP A 161 3.32 -4.53 -17.98
C ASP A 161 1.99 -4.03 -17.41
N SER A 162 0.89 -4.29 -18.11
CA SER A 162 -0.46 -4.09 -17.60
C SER A 162 -0.90 -5.28 -16.76
N VAL A 163 -0.98 -5.10 -15.43
CA VAL A 163 -1.22 -6.19 -14.47
C VAL A 163 -2.67 -6.29 -14.01
N GLY A 164 -3.50 -5.29 -14.29
CA GLY A 164 -4.89 -5.27 -13.88
C GLY A 164 -5.65 -4.01 -14.25
N LEU A 165 -6.90 -3.94 -13.78
CA LEU A 165 -7.85 -2.85 -14.00
C LEU A 165 -8.42 -2.37 -12.67
N VAL A 166 -8.68 -1.07 -12.59
CA VAL A 166 -9.35 -0.41 -11.48
C VAL A 166 -10.56 0.33 -12.04
N PHE A 167 -11.72 0.09 -11.42
CA PHE A 167 -12.99 0.69 -11.81
C PHE A 167 -13.52 1.51 -10.65
N GLY A 168 -13.75 2.80 -10.86
CA GLY A 168 -14.52 3.65 -9.96
C GLY A 168 -15.82 4.05 -10.63
N GLU A 169 -16.95 3.73 -10.00
CA GLU A 169 -18.28 4.12 -10.48
C GLU A 169 -18.96 5.01 -9.47
N LEU A 170 -19.43 6.18 -9.89
CA LEU A 170 -20.20 7.06 -9.04
C LEU A 170 -21.62 6.52 -8.90
N LYS A 171 -22.00 6.12 -7.68
CA LYS A 171 -23.34 5.61 -7.34
C LYS A 171 -23.79 6.23 -6.03
N ASN A 172 -24.95 6.88 -6.03
CA ASN A 172 -25.56 7.47 -4.83
C ASN A 172 -24.64 8.42 -4.04
N GLY A 173 -23.76 9.16 -4.72
CA GLY A 173 -22.82 10.07 -4.07
C GLY A 173 -21.60 9.40 -3.44
N GLU A 174 -21.33 8.13 -3.77
CA GLU A 174 -20.14 7.38 -3.37
C GLU A 174 -19.47 6.78 -4.61
N ILE A 175 -18.16 6.58 -4.56
CA ILE A 175 -17.41 5.85 -5.60
C ILE A 175 -17.36 4.39 -5.20
N ASP A 176 -18.02 3.53 -5.96
CA ASP A 176 -17.86 2.07 -5.86
C ASP A 176 -16.57 1.65 -6.56
N LEU A 177 -15.52 1.43 -5.77
CA LEU A 177 -14.19 1.06 -6.23
C LEU A 177 -14.05 -0.47 -6.30
N ARG A 178 -13.69 -0.96 -7.48
CA ARG A 178 -13.39 -2.37 -7.74
C ARG A 178 -12.04 -2.51 -8.40
N VAL A 179 -11.29 -3.53 -7.97
CA VAL A 179 -9.98 -3.86 -8.54
C VAL A 179 -10.02 -5.28 -9.08
N TRP A 180 -9.57 -5.43 -10.31
CA TRP A 180 -9.36 -6.72 -10.95
C TRP A 180 -7.88 -6.87 -11.30
N ILE A 181 -7.28 -7.99 -10.91
CA ILE A 181 -5.90 -8.33 -11.26
C ILE A 181 -5.95 -9.49 -12.24
N HIS A 182 -5.23 -9.33 -13.37
CA HIS A 182 -5.14 -10.35 -14.40
C HIS A 182 -4.71 -11.68 -13.78
N PRO A 183 -5.32 -12.83 -14.15
CA PRO A 183 -5.05 -14.12 -13.51
C PRO A 183 -3.56 -14.45 -13.34
N ASP A 184 -2.75 -14.20 -14.36
CA ASP A 184 -1.29 -14.44 -14.36
C ASP A 184 -0.48 -13.55 -13.40
N HIS A 185 -1.11 -12.48 -12.90
CA HIS A 185 -0.51 -11.51 -11.98
C HIS A 185 -1.08 -11.63 -10.55
N ARG A 186 -2.01 -12.55 -10.30
CA ARG A 186 -2.60 -12.76 -8.97
C ARG A 186 -1.57 -13.25 -7.96
N LYS A 187 -1.87 -13.04 -6.68
CA LYS A 187 -1.05 -13.42 -5.51
C LYS A 187 0.32 -12.72 -5.40
N LYS A 188 0.65 -11.81 -6.33
CA LYS A 188 1.90 -11.02 -6.31
C LYS A 188 1.79 -9.69 -5.54
N GLY A 189 0.61 -9.39 -4.99
CA GLY A 189 0.38 -8.19 -4.18
C GLY A 189 -0.19 -6.97 -4.92
N TYR A 190 -0.41 -7.06 -6.23
CA TYR A 190 -0.91 -5.95 -7.06
C TYR A 190 -2.30 -5.43 -6.66
N GLY A 191 -3.18 -6.28 -6.11
CA GLY A 191 -4.51 -5.84 -5.67
C GLY A 191 -4.44 -4.79 -4.56
N THR A 192 -3.58 -5.02 -3.55
CA THR A 192 -3.37 -4.07 -2.45
C THR A 192 -2.66 -2.81 -2.92
N ALA A 193 -1.68 -2.94 -3.83
CA ALA A 193 -0.98 -1.80 -4.41
C ALA A 193 -1.93 -0.90 -5.21
N ALA A 194 -2.78 -1.51 -6.05
CA ALA A 194 -3.77 -0.80 -6.84
C ALA A 194 -4.75 -0.05 -5.94
N LEU A 195 -5.30 -0.69 -4.91
CA LEU A 195 -6.19 -0.03 -3.93
C LEU A 195 -5.55 1.19 -3.26
N ARG A 196 -4.26 1.10 -2.91
CA ARG A 196 -3.53 2.21 -2.29
C ARG A 196 -3.42 3.41 -3.25
N LYS A 197 -3.06 3.16 -4.50
CA LYS A 197 -2.92 4.19 -5.54
C LYS A 197 -4.27 4.75 -5.99
N SER A 198 -5.33 3.94 -5.98
CA SER A 198 -6.67 4.38 -6.37
C SER A 198 -7.16 5.57 -5.56
N ARG A 199 -6.74 5.72 -4.29
CA ARG A 199 -7.21 6.83 -3.44
C ARG A 199 -6.81 8.20 -4.00
N SER A 200 -5.57 8.37 -4.48
CA SER A 200 -5.12 9.66 -5.04
C SER A 200 -5.78 9.94 -6.39
N GLU A 201 -5.82 8.94 -7.26
CA GLU A 201 -6.41 9.08 -8.60
C GLU A 201 -7.91 9.38 -8.54
N MET A 202 -8.65 8.65 -7.70
CA MET A 202 -10.08 8.89 -7.53
C MET A 202 -10.38 10.25 -6.92
N ALA A 203 -9.54 10.75 -6.01
CA ALA A 203 -9.70 12.08 -5.46
C ALA A 203 -9.42 13.19 -6.49
N ALA A 204 -8.59 12.91 -7.51
CA ALA A 204 -8.34 13.84 -8.61
C ALA A 204 -9.54 13.91 -9.56
N VAL A 205 -10.20 12.79 -9.84
CA VAL A 205 -11.37 12.72 -10.73
C VAL A 205 -12.67 13.14 -10.01
N PHE A 206 -12.83 12.74 -8.75
CA PHE A 206 -14.03 12.98 -7.94
C PHE A 206 -13.70 13.65 -6.59
N PRO A 207 -13.37 14.96 -6.59
CA PRO A 207 -12.97 15.64 -5.37
C PRO A 207 -14.06 15.64 -4.31
N GLY A 208 -13.71 15.20 -3.10
CA GLY A 208 -14.62 15.22 -1.94
C GLY A 208 -15.66 14.10 -1.90
N VAL A 209 -15.63 13.15 -2.83
CA VAL A 209 -16.57 12.01 -2.85
C VAL A 209 -16.00 10.83 -2.04
N PRO A 210 -16.78 10.22 -1.13
CA PRO A 210 -16.36 9.03 -0.40
C PRO A 210 -16.09 7.83 -1.32
N ILE A 211 -15.04 7.06 -1.02
CA ILE A 211 -14.70 5.82 -1.73
C ILE A 211 -15.18 4.63 -0.90
N VAL A 212 -15.94 3.73 -1.53
CA VAL A 212 -16.37 2.46 -0.95
C VAL A 212 -15.76 1.32 -1.75
N VAL A 213 -15.00 0.46 -1.08
CA VAL A 213 -14.42 -0.73 -1.69
C VAL A 213 -15.34 -1.91 -1.46
N ARG A 214 -15.91 -2.47 -2.52
CA ARG A 214 -16.75 -3.68 -2.44
C ARG A 214 -15.98 -4.86 -3.00
N THR A 215 -15.66 -5.81 -2.12
CA THR A 215 -15.16 -7.12 -2.53
C THR A 215 -16.32 -7.88 -3.19
N PRO A 216 -16.12 -8.61 -4.30
CA PRO A 216 -17.11 -9.58 -4.76
C PRO A 216 -17.38 -10.53 -3.59
N GLY A 217 -18.57 -10.46 -3.01
CA GLY A 217 -18.99 -11.43 -2.01
C GLY A 217 -18.95 -12.79 -2.68
N ALA A 218 -18.23 -13.75 -2.09
CA ALA A 218 -18.53 -15.15 -2.35
C ALA A 218 -20.05 -15.28 -2.19
N LEU A 219 -20.74 -15.69 -3.24
CA LEU A 219 -22.15 -16.05 -3.15
C LEU A 219 -22.26 -17.01 -1.95
N PRO A 220 -23.09 -16.72 -0.93
CA PRO A 220 -23.36 -17.72 0.08
C PRO A 220 -23.93 -18.94 -0.65
N SER A 221 -23.23 -20.06 -0.52
CA SER A 221 -23.66 -21.38 -0.95
C SER A 221 -24.97 -21.78 -0.30
#